data_AF-A0A7Y2CUH8-F1
#
_entry.id   AF-A0A7Y2CUH8-F1
#
_cell.length_a   1.000
_cell.length_b   1.000
_cell.length_c   1.000
_cell.angle_alpha   90.00
_cell.angle_beta   90.00
_cell.angle_gamma   90.00
#
_symmetry.space_group_name_H-M   'P 1'
#
loop_
_entity.id
_entity.type
_entity.pdbx_description
1 polymer ?
#
loop_
_entity_poly.entity_id
_entity_poly.type
_entity_poly.pdbx_seq_one_letter_code
_entity_poly.pdbx_strand_id
1 'polypeptide(L)'
;MTLLIIGLALWCAAHFLKRIAPDARARLGDRGKGLVALGVLGGVVLMVIGYRGADFIPLWYPPTWMVHVNNLAMVLAIWVYGSSAAKGAKAWPAYRIRHPQLTAVKIWALAHLLVNGDLASVILFGGLLAWAVVEVILINRAEPDWTPPAPAGRATYIRLAVISLIMLALISAIHIWLGVWPFPS
;
A
#
# COMPACT_ATOMS: atom_id res chain seq x y z
N MET A 1 -2.31 20.67 1.06
CA MET A 1 -1.74 20.09 -0.19
C MET A 1 -0.22 19.94 -0.18
N THR A 2 0.57 20.97 0.14
CA THR A 2 2.05 20.89 0.10
C THR A 2 2.64 19.75 0.93
N LEU A 3 2.18 19.56 2.17
CA LEU A 3 2.64 18.47 3.04
C LEU A 3 2.36 17.08 2.46
N LEU A 4 1.22 16.91 1.77
CA LEU A 4 0.85 15.65 1.11
C LEU A 4 1.85 15.29 0.01
N ILE A 5 2.19 16.27 -0.83
CA ILE A 5 3.14 16.11 -1.93
C ILE A 5 4.55 15.82 -1.39
N ILE A 6 5.00 16.55 -0.35
CA ILE A 6 6.29 16.31 0.29
C ILE A 6 6.34 14.92 0.92
N GLY A 7 5.26 14.51 1.62
CA GLY A 7 5.16 13.19 2.23
C GLY A 7 5.25 12.06 1.19
N LEU A 8 4.56 12.21 0.07
CA LEU A 8 4.61 11.27 -1.04
C LEU A 8 6.00 11.23 -1.69
N ALA A 9 6.62 12.38 -1.91
CA ALA A 9 7.97 12.47 -2.47
C ALA A 9 9.00 11.80 -1.55
N LEU A 10 8.90 12.03 -0.24
CA LEU A 10 9.76 11.41 0.77
C LEU A 10 9.56 9.88 0.83
N TRP A 11 8.30 9.42 0.78
CA TRP A 11 7.98 8.00 0.67
C TRP A 11 8.63 7.36 -0.56
N CYS A 12 8.48 7.97 -1.73
CA CYS A 12 9.04 7.46 -2.98
C CYS A 12 10.57 7.44 -2.92
N ALA A 13 11.20 8.53 -2.49
CA ALA A 13 12.65 8.65 -2.39
C ALA A 13 13.23 7.57 -1.47
N ALA A 14 12.61 7.33 -0.31
CA ALA A 14 13.07 6.32 0.64
C ALA A 14 13.02 4.89 0.06
N HIS A 15 11.97 4.55 -0.71
CA HIS A 15 11.82 3.24 -1.34
C HIS A 15 12.73 3.04 -2.55
N PHE A 16 12.86 4.08 -3.38
CA PHE A 16 13.68 4.04 -4.59
C PHE A 16 15.19 4.07 -4.31
N LEU A 17 15.63 4.55 -3.15
CA LEU A 17 17.05 4.75 -2.83
C LEU A 17 17.91 3.51 -3.13
N LYS A 18 17.46 2.31 -2.76
CA LYS A 18 18.21 1.06 -3.01
C LYS A 18 18.33 0.73 -4.50
N ARG A 19 17.35 1.12 -5.32
CA ARG A 19 17.26 0.73 -6.74
C ARG A 19 17.89 1.77 -7.66
N ILE A 20 17.73 3.05 -7.34
CA ILE A 20 18.25 4.17 -8.15
C ILE A 20 19.69 4.51 -7.77
N ALA A 21 20.05 4.43 -6.48
CA ALA A 21 21.38 4.76 -5.99
C ALA A 21 21.93 3.67 -5.05
N PRO A 22 22.15 2.45 -5.56
CA PRO A 22 22.58 1.30 -4.76
C PRO A 22 23.89 1.57 -4.00
N ASP A 23 24.87 2.25 -4.60
CA ASP A 23 26.13 2.56 -3.93
C ASP A 23 25.96 3.56 -2.80
N ALA A 24 25.12 4.59 -2.99
CA ALA A 24 24.77 5.52 -1.91
C ALA A 24 24.07 4.79 -0.78
N ARG A 25 23.14 3.88 -1.10
CA ARG A 25 22.47 3.03 -0.11
C ARG A 25 23.46 2.11 0.60
N ALA A 26 24.43 1.55 -0.11
CA ALA A 26 25.44 0.66 0.45
C ALA A 26 26.39 1.39 1.40
N ARG A 27 26.83 2.62 1.05
CA ARG A 27 27.67 3.47 1.90
C ARG A 27 27.06 3.79 3.27
N LEU A 28 25.73 3.81 3.37
CA LEU A 28 25.04 4.01 4.65
C LEU A 28 25.09 2.79 5.59
N GLY A 29 25.48 1.61 5.08
CA GLY A 29 25.54 0.37 5.83
C GLY A 29 24.22 0.05 6.55
N ASP A 30 24.34 -0.45 7.78
CA ASP A 30 23.18 -0.76 8.64
C ASP A 30 22.42 0.48 9.11
N ARG A 31 23.09 1.62 9.32
CA ARG A 31 22.43 2.89 9.68
C ARG A 31 21.42 3.31 8.61
N GLY A 32 21.68 2.96 7.34
CA GLY A 32 20.76 3.18 6.24
C GLY A 32 19.39 2.50 6.42
N LYS A 33 19.28 1.42 7.21
CA LYS A 33 17.98 0.80 7.52
C LYS A 33 17.11 1.75 8.36
N GLY A 34 17.69 2.34 9.40
CA GLY A 34 17.02 3.31 10.26
C GLY A 34 16.63 4.57 9.52
N LEU A 35 17.53 5.11 8.67
CA LEU A 35 17.24 6.30 7.87
C LEU A 35 16.10 6.08 6.87
N VAL A 36 16.07 4.93 6.20
CA VAL A 36 14.96 4.56 5.30
C VAL A 36 13.66 4.42 6.09
N ALA A 37 13.68 3.73 7.24
CA ALA A 37 12.49 3.58 8.08
C ALA A 37 11.95 4.94 8.56
N LEU A 38 12.82 5.86 8.99
CA LEU A 38 12.44 7.22 9.38
C LEU A 38 11.88 8.01 8.20
N GLY A 39 12.49 7.90 7.01
CA GLY A 39 11.97 8.54 5.79
C GLY A 39 10.57 8.02 5.42
N VAL A 40 10.36 6.70 5.46
CA VAL A 40 9.05 6.08 5.21
C VAL A 40 8.02 6.54 6.23
N LEU A 41 8.34 6.48 7.53
CA LEU A 41 7.43 6.91 8.60
C LEU A 41 7.10 8.40 8.50
N GLY A 42 8.12 9.24 8.32
CA GLY A 42 7.95 10.68 8.10
C GLY A 42 7.08 10.97 6.87
N GLY A 43 7.29 10.23 5.78
CA GLY A 43 6.45 10.31 4.58
C GLY A 43 4.98 10.02 4.89
N VAL A 44 4.68 8.95 5.62
CA VAL A 44 3.31 8.61 6.06
C VAL A 44 2.71 9.71 6.93
N VAL A 45 3.43 10.19 7.95
CA VAL A 45 2.94 11.25 8.84
C VAL A 45 2.59 12.52 8.06
N LEU A 46 3.48 12.94 7.16
CA LEU A 46 3.26 14.11 6.31
C LEU A 46 2.06 13.91 5.35
N MET A 47 1.90 12.72 4.78
CA MET A 47 0.73 12.39 3.96
C MET A 47 -0.56 12.47 4.78
N VAL A 48 -0.61 11.90 5.98
CA VAL A 48 -1.80 11.93 6.84
C VAL A 48 -2.19 13.37 7.23
N ILE A 49 -1.23 14.15 7.72
CA ILE A 49 -1.47 15.56 8.10
C ILE A 49 -1.87 16.37 6.85
N GLY A 50 -1.13 16.19 5.76
CA GLY A 50 -1.35 16.91 4.51
C GLY A 50 -2.68 16.61 3.84
N TYR A 51 -3.16 15.37 3.93
CA TYR A 51 -4.47 14.95 3.43
C TYR A 51 -5.61 15.54 4.28
N ARG A 52 -5.51 15.43 5.61
CA ARG A 52 -6.54 15.96 6.53
C ARG A 52 -6.68 17.48 6.49
N GLY A 53 -5.58 18.19 6.22
CA GLY A 53 -5.57 19.64 6.10
C GLY A 53 -5.67 20.15 4.65
N ALA A 54 -5.97 19.28 3.68
CA ALA A 54 -6.18 19.72 2.29
C ALA A 54 -7.60 20.24 2.09
N ASP A 55 -7.73 21.31 1.31
CA ASP A 55 -9.03 21.76 0.84
C ASP A 55 -9.70 20.68 -0.01
N PHE A 56 -11.01 20.54 0.15
CA PHE A 56 -11.79 19.65 -0.70
C PHE A 56 -12.00 20.29 -2.08
N ILE A 57 -11.28 19.78 -3.08
CA ILE A 57 -11.41 20.21 -4.47
C ILE A 57 -12.02 19.05 -5.26
N PRO A 58 -13.32 19.11 -5.60
CA PRO A 58 -14.00 18.02 -6.30
C PRO A 58 -13.49 17.92 -7.75
N LEU A 59 -13.30 16.68 -8.22
CA LEU A 59 -12.91 16.34 -9.58
C LEU A 59 -13.98 15.48 -10.29
N TRP A 60 -14.58 14.53 -9.55
CA TRP A 60 -15.76 13.79 -10.00
C TRP A 60 -16.64 13.40 -8.80
N TYR A 61 -17.83 12.88 -9.10
CA TYR A 61 -18.77 12.38 -8.10
C TYR A 61 -18.88 10.86 -8.21
N PRO A 62 -18.26 10.10 -7.29
CA PRO A 62 -18.37 8.65 -7.26
C PRO A 62 -19.84 8.21 -7.12
N PRO A 63 -20.32 7.24 -7.92
CA PRO A 63 -21.63 6.63 -7.69
C PRO A 63 -21.69 5.98 -6.32
N THR A 64 -22.81 6.11 -5.60
CA THR A 64 -22.95 5.62 -4.22
C THR A 64 -22.71 4.12 -4.08
N TRP A 65 -23.09 3.32 -5.07
CA TRP A 65 -22.89 1.86 -5.09
C TRP A 65 -21.42 1.43 -5.18
N MET A 66 -20.51 2.34 -5.55
CA MET A 66 -19.09 2.04 -5.71
C MET A 66 -18.42 1.66 -4.38
N VAL A 67 -19.02 2.03 -3.24
CA VAL A 67 -18.60 1.59 -1.90
C VAL A 67 -18.58 0.06 -1.76
N HIS A 68 -19.51 -0.65 -2.41
CA HIS A 68 -19.54 -2.11 -2.36
C HIS A 68 -18.36 -2.74 -3.11
N VAL A 69 -18.02 -2.18 -4.28
CA VAL A 69 -16.85 -2.59 -5.06
C VAL A 69 -15.57 -2.29 -4.31
N ASN A 70 -15.46 -1.10 -3.73
CA ASN A 70 -14.33 -0.71 -2.87
C ASN A 70 -14.15 -1.69 -1.72
N ASN A 71 -15.22 -2.02 -0.99
CA ASN A 71 -15.11 -2.87 0.19
C ASN A 71 -14.72 -4.31 -0.17
N LEU A 72 -15.22 -4.84 -1.29
CA LEU A 72 -14.76 -6.13 -1.82
C LEU A 72 -13.28 -6.07 -2.22
N ALA A 73 -12.86 -5.01 -2.91
CA ALA A 73 -11.46 -4.79 -3.29
C ALA A 73 -10.54 -4.65 -2.06
N MET A 74 -11.03 -4.07 -0.97
CA MET A 74 -10.29 -3.93 0.29
C MET A 74 -10.08 -5.28 1.00
N VAL A 75 -11.10 -6.14 1.04
CA VAL A 75 -10.94 -7.52 1.53
C VAL A 75 -9.87 -8.25 0.70
N LEU A 76 -9.93 -8.12 -0.63
CA LEU A 76 -8.94 -8.70 -1.53
C LEU A 76 -7.54 -8.13 -1.28
N ALA A 77 -7.39 -6.81 -1.12
CA ALA A 77 -6.11 -6.16 -0.87
C ALA A 77 -5.46 -6.67 0.42
N ILE A 78 -6.22 -6.75 1.52
CA ILE A 78 -5.73 -7.27 2.80
C ILE A 78 -5.29 -8.74 2.67
N TRP A 79 -6.11 -9.57 2.01
CA TRP A 79 -5.79 -10.97 1.76
C TRP A 79 -4.50 -11.12 0.94
N VAL A 80 -4.39 -10.39 -0.18
CA VAL A 80 -3.22 -10.45 -1.07
C VAL A 80 -1.96 -10.00 -0.33
N TYR A 81 -2.03 -8.93 0.47
CA TYR A 81 -0.91 -8.47 1.28
C TYR A 81 -0.49 -9.54 2.28
N GLY A 82 -1.44 -10.05 3.07
CA GLY A 82 -1.22 -11.04 4.11
C GLY A 82 -0.76 -12.40 3.58
N SER A 83 -1.12 -12.76 2.34
CA SER A 83 -0.73 -14.03 1.72
C SER A 83 0.79 -14.22 1.62
N SER A 84 1.53 -13.11 1.66
CA SER A 84 2.99 -13.05 1.62
C SER A 84 3.68 -13.14 2.99
N ALA A 85 2.94 -13.03 4.10
CA ALA A 85 3.49 -12.80 5.44
C ALA A 85 4.20 -14.03 6.05
N ALA A 86 3.78 -15.25 5.71
CA ALA A 86 4.39 -16.47 6.22
C ALA A 86 5.85 -16.61 5.73
N LYS A 87 6.79 -17.00 6.60
CA LYS A 87 8.16 -17.33 6.18
C LYS A 87 8.17 -18.67 5.43
N GLY A 88 8.89 -18.74 4.31
CA GLY A 88 8.91 -19.94 3.46
C GLY A 88 7.69 -20.04 2.54
N ALA A 89 6.91 -21.11 2.68
CA ALA A 89 5.74 -21.39 1.83
C ALA A 89 4.65 -20.31 1.96
N LYS A 90 4.04 -19.93 0.84
CA LYS A 90 3.10 -18.80 0.76
C LYS A 90 1.69 -19.25 0.44
N ALA A 91 0.69 -18.52 0.93
CA ALA A 91 -0.71 -18.74 0.56
C ALA A 91 -1.01 -18.13 -0.81
N TRP A 92 -2.11 -18.54 -1.45
CA TRP A 92 -2.55 -17.91 -2.69
C TRP A 92 -2.94 -16.44 -2.41
N PRO A 93 -2.57 -15.48 -3.27
CA PRO A 93 -1.82 -15.64 -4.52
C PRO A 93 -0.29 -15.51 -4.42
N ALA A 94 0.29 -15.24 -3.24
CA ALA A 94 1.73 -14.97 -3.09
C ALA A 94 2.69 -16.10 -3.51
N TYR A 95 2.22 -17.34 -3.72
CA TYR A 95 3.05 -18.39 -4.35
C TYR A 95 3.00 -18.38 -5.89
N ARG A 96 2.17 -17.52 -6.51
CA ARG A 96 2.07 -17.35 -7.97
C ARG A 96 2.48 -15.96 -8.45
N ILE A 97 2.36 -14.94 -7.60
CA ILE A 97 2.75 -13.57 -7.93
C ILE A 97 4.00 -13.17 -7.18
N ARG A 98 4.89 -12.47 -7.89
CA ARG A 98 6.18 -12.04 -7.37
C ARG A 98 6.10 -10.94 -6.31
N HIS A 99 5.16 -10.01 -6.47
CA HIS A 99 5.07 -8.78 -5.67
C HIS A 99 3.73 -8.65 -4.94
N PRO A 100 3.32 -9.60 -4.10
CA PRO A 100 2.01 -9.58 -3.46
C PRO A 100 1.73 -8.30 -2.66
N GLN A 101 2.72 -7.76 -1.94
CA GLN A 101 2.55 -6.51 -1.19
C GLN A 101 2.31 -5.30 -2.10
N LEU A 102 3.10 -5.14 -3.17
CA LEU A 102 2.91 -4.04 -4.13
C LEU A 102 1.61 -4.24 -4.93
N THR A 103 1.22 -5.47 -5.25
CA THR A 103 -0.08 -5.77 -5.86
C THR A 103 -1.23 -5.36 -4.95
N ALA A 104 -1.14 -5.66 -3.65
CA ALA A 104 -2.13 -5.22 -2.68
C ALA A 104 -2.22 -3.70 -2.58
N VAL A 105 -1.09 -2.98 -2.59
CA VAL A 105 -1.09 -1.50 -2.62
C VAL A 105 -1.78 -0.97 -3.89
N LYS A 106 -1.57 -1.60 -5.05
CA LYS A 106 -2.26 -1.20 -6.30
C LYS A 106 -3.77 -1.40 -6.21
N ILE A 107 -4.21 -2.54 -5.68
CA ILE A 107 -5.64 -2.83 -5.46
C ILE A 107 -6.23 -1.81 -4.47
N TRP A 108 -5.55 -1.58 -3.35
CA TRP A 108 -5.95 -0.61 -2.33
C TRP A 108 -6.08 0.81 -2.90
N ALA A 109 -5.06 1.28 -3.63
CA ALA A 109 -5.07 2.62 -4.20
C ALA A 109 -6.18 2.79 -5.23
N LEU A 110 -6.39 1.79 -6.10
CA LEU A 110 -7.49 1.82 -7.06
C LEU A 110 -8.85 1.84 -6.35
N ALA A 111 -9.04 1.00 -5.32
CA ALA A 111 -10.27 0.96 -4.53
C ALA A 111 -10.60 2.35 -3.96
N HIS A 112 -9.62 3.04 -3.38
CA HIS A 112 -9.83 4.38 -2.82
C HIS A 112 -10.14 5.43 -3.90
N LEU A 113 -9.51 5.35 -5.07
CA LEU A 113 -9.85 6.21 -6.21
C LEU A 113 -11.26 5.95 -6.74
N LEU A 114 -11.85 4.76 -6.53
CA LEU A 114 -13.22 4.51 -6.96
C LEU A 114 -14.26 5.28 -6.12
N VAL A 115 -13.93 5.60 -4.87
CA VAL A 115 -14.89 6.19 -3.90
C VAL A 115 -14.52 7.59 -3.41
N ASN A 116 -13.33 8.10 -3.74
CA ASN A 116 -12.90 9.45 -3.37
C ASN A 116 -12.64 10.32 -4.60
N GLY A 117 -13.56 11.23 -4.88
CA GLY A 117 -13.60 12.04 -6.10
C GLY A 117 -12.88 13.39 -6.07
N ASP A 118 -11.90 13.57 -5.18
CA ASP A 118 -11.24 14.85 -4.93
C ASP A 118 -9.74 14.85 -5.28
N LEU A 119 -9.18 16.05 -5.39
CA LEU A 119 -7.78 16.26 -5.77
C LEU A 119 -6.77 15.66 -4.77
N ALA A 120 -7.02 15.75 -3.46
CA ALA A 120 -6.10 15.20 -2.46
C ALA A 120 -6.04 13.67 -2.58
N SER A 121 -7.18 13.02 -2.81
CA SER A 121 -7.27 11.59 -3.08
C SER A 121 -6.55 11.16 -4.35
N VAL A 122 -6.70 11.90 -5.45
CA VAL A 122 -5.95 11.62 -6.68
C VAL A 122 -4.45 11.70 -6.44
N ILE A 123 -3.97 12.74 -5.76
CA ILE A 123 -2.55 12.91 -5.48
C ILE A 123 -2.02 11.78 -4.59
N LEU A 124 -2.73 11.45 -3.51
CA LEU A 124 -2.29 10.41 -2.57
C LEU A 124 -2.35 9.02 -3.20
N PHE A 125 -3.54 8.56 -3.57
CA PHE A 125 -3.75 7.19 -4.03
C PHE A 125 -3.20 6.98 -5.44
N GLY A 126 -3.39 7.95 -6.34
CA GLY A 126 -2.78 7.91 -7.68
C GLY A 126 -1.25 7.96 -7.61
N GLY A 127 -0.69 8.77 -6.72
CA GLY A 127 0.75 8.83 -6.47
C GLY A 127 1.32 7.51 -5.95
N LEU A 128 0.69 6.91 -4.94
CA LEU A 128 1.09 5.60 -4.41
C LEU A 128 0.88 4.47 -5.43
N LEU A 129 -0.15 4.54 -6.27
CA LEU A 129 -0.37 3.61 -7.38
C LEU A 129 0.77 3.69 -8.40
N ALA A 130 1.12 4.90 -8.84
CA ALA A 130 2.23 5.14 -9.75
C ALA A 130 3.56 4.65 -9.14
N TRP A 131 3.81 4.97 -7.87
CA TRP A 131 4.97 4.49 -7.12
C TRP A 131 5.04 2.95 -7.11
N ALA A 132 3.95 2.26 -6.78
CA ALA A 132 3.93 0.80 -6.73
C ALA A 132 4.15 0.15 -8.11
N VAL A 133 3.73 0.81 -9.20
CA VAL A 133 4.04 0.37 -10.57
C VAL A 133 5.54 0.50 -10.85
N VAL A 134 6.11 1.67 -10.57
CA VAL A 134 7.54 1.93 -10.80
C VAL A 134 8.42 1.01 -9.95
N GLU A 135 8.08 0.80 -8.68
CA GLU A 135 8.83 -0.09 -7.77
C GLU A 135 8.88 -1.53 -8.33
N VAL A 136 7.77 -2.06 -8.85
CA VAL A 136 7.75 -3.39 -9.49
C VAL A 136 8.68 -3.44 -10.69
N ILE A 137 8.68 -2.41 -11.54
CA ILE A 137 9.56 -2.34 -12.71
C ILE A 137 11.03 -2.33 -12.27
N LEU A 138 11.37 -1.47 -11.30
CA LEU A 138 12.74 -1.34 -10.80
C LEU A 138 13.24 -2.64 -10.15
N ILE A 139 12.43 -3.29 -9.33
CA ILE A 139 12.81 -4.57 -8.69
C ILE A 139 12.98 -5.67 -9.74
N ASN A 140 12.07 -5.77 -10.71
CA ASN A 140 12.18 -6.80 -11.75
C ASN A 140 13.44 -6.63 -12.61
N ARG A 141 13.86 -5.39 -12.87
CA ARG A 141 15.09 -5.11 -13.62
C ARG A 141 16.34 -5.41 -12.80
N ALA A 142 16.31 -5.14 -11.49
CA ALA A 142 17.46 -5.35 -10.61
C ALA A 142 17.66 -6.83 -10.21
N GLU A 143 16.57 -7.60 -10.15
CA GLU A 143 16.58 -8.99 -9.69
C GLU A 143 15.79 -9.85 -10.70
N PRO A 144 16.29 -10.15 -11.90
CA PRO A 144 15.48 -10.82 -12.93
C PRO A 144 15.05 -12.24 -12.56
N ASP A 145 15.88 -12.95 -11.79
CA ASP A 145 15.75 -14.39 -11.54
C ASP A 145 14.84 -14.70 -10.33
N TRP A 146 13.54 -14.47 -10.49
CA TRP A 146 12.57 -14.83 -9.46
C TRP A 146 12.02 -16.25 -9.65
N THR A 147 12.12 -17.05 -8.59
CA THR A 147 11.47 -18.37 -8.49
C THR A 147 10.28 -18.30 -7.54
N PRO A 148 9.10 -18.82 -7.93
CA PRO A 148 7.95 -18.88 -7.04
C PRO A 148 8.21 -19.72 -5.79
N PRO A 149 7.78 -19.26 -4.60
CA PRO A 149 7.89 -20.07 -3.38
C PRO A 149 6.88 -21.22 -3.39
N ALA A 150 7.12 -22.25 -2.57
CA ALA A 150 6.20 -23.38 -2.44
C ALA A 150 4.81 -22.95 -1.91
N PRO A 151 3.74 -23.65 -2.29
CA PRO A 151 2.40 -23.40 -1.77
C PRO A 151 2.30 -23.80 -0.29
N ALA A 152 1.66 -22.95 0.51
CA ALA A 152 1.45 -23.19 1.93
C ALA A 152 0.31 -24.20 2.20
N GLY A 153 0.38 -24.86 3.36
CA GLY A 153 -0.67 -25.76 3.85
C GLY A 153 -1.82 -25.04 4.58
N ARG A 154 -2.81 -25.83 5.01
CA ARG A 154 -4.08 -25.35 5.61
C ARG A 154 -3.89 -24.39 6.79
N ALA A 155 -2.94 -24.65 7.68
CA ALA A 155 -2.70 -23.81 8.86
C ALA A 155 -2.35 -22.35 8.49
N THR A 156 -1.62 -22.13 7.40
CA THR A 156 -1.29 -20.79 6.91
C THR A 156 -2.52 -20.06 6.38
N TYR A 157 -3.41 -20.76 5.66
CA TYR A 157 -4.66 -20.18 5.19
C TYR A 157 -5.62 -19.81 6.33
N ILE A 158 -5.72 -20.65 7.36
CA ILE A 158 -6.55 -20.35 8.54
C ILE A 158 -6.02 -19.09 9.23
N ARG A 159 -4.71 -19.01 9.49
CA ARG A 159 -4.09 -17.80 10.07
C ARG A 159 -4.29 -16.57 9.20
N LEU A 160 -4.13 -16.70 7.88
CA LEU A 160 -4.34 -15.61 6.94
C LEU A 160 -5.79 -15.10 7.00
N ALA A 161 -6.78 -15.99 7.00
CA ALA A 161 -8.19 -15.61 7.09
C ALA A 161 -8.48 -14.86 8.41
N VAL A 162 -8.02 -15.40 9.54
CA VAL A 162 -8.20 -14.77 10.86
C VAL A 162 -7.54 -13.39 10.91
N ILE A 163 -6.28 -13.29 10.49
CA ILE A 163 -5.55 -12.00 10.49
C ILE A 163 -6.22 -11.02 9.53
N SER A 164 -6.71 -11.46 8.37
CA SER A 164 -7.39 -10.57 7.41
C SER A 164 -8.67 -9.98 8.00
N LEU A 165 -9.45 -10.77 8.73
CA LEU A 165 -10.65 -10.30 9.43
C LEU A 165 -10.30 -9.29 10.54
N ILE A 166 -9.27 -9.58 11.35
CA ILE A 166 -8.79 -8.67 12.39
C ILE A 166 -8.32 -7.35 11.76
N MET A 167 -7.55 -7.41 10.68
CA MET A 167 -7.05 -6.23 9.98
C MET A 167 -8.18 -5.42 9.36
N LEU A 168 -9.18 -6.07 8.76
CA LEU A 168 -10.36 -5.39 8.24
C LEU A 168 -11.11 -4.63 9.34
N ALA A 169 -11.33 -5.27 10.50
CA ALA A 169 -11.97 -4.65 11.65
C ALA A 169 -11.15 -3.46 12.19
N LEU A 170 -9.83 -3.63 12.37
CA LEU A 170 -8.94 -2.59 12.86
C LEU A 170 -8.87 -1.38 11.91
N ILE A 171 -8.70 -1.63 10.61
CA ILE A 171 -8.67 -0.59 9.59
C ILE A 171 -10.00 0.17 9.58
N SER A 172 -11.12 -0.54 9.62
CA SER A 172 -12.45 0.09 9.65
C SER A 172 -12.64 0.95 10.90
N ALA A 173 -12.22 0.46 12.07
CA ALA A 173 -12.27 1.21 13.32
C ALA A 173 -11.41 2.49 13.28
N ILE A 174 -10.21 2.42 12.69
CA ILE A 174 -9.35 3.60 12.50
C ILE A 174 -10.01 4.62 11.57
N HIS A 175 -10.64 4.20 10.49
CA HIS A 175 -11.37 5.11 9.59
C HIS A 175 -12.49 5.82 10.34
N ILE A 176 -13.32 5.07 11.07
CA ILE A 176 -14.43 5.61 11.86
C ILE A 176 -13.91 6.59 12.92
N TRP A 177 -12.84 6.23 13.64
CA TRP A 177 -12.20 7.10 14.64
C TRP A 177 -11.66 8.40 14.02
N LEU A 178 -11.16 8.34 12.79
CA LEU A 178 -10.69 9.51 12.05
C LEU A 178 -11.82 10.34 11.41
N GLY A 179 -13.08 9.95 11.57
CA GLY A 179 -14.26 10.62 11.04
C GLY A 179 -14.64 10.21 9.62
N VAL A 180 -14.12 9.08 9.11
CA VAL A 180 -14.38 8.58 7.76
C VAL A 180 -15.20 7.29 7.86
N TRP A 181 -16.40 7.28 7.29
CA TRP A 181 -17.27 6.11 7.30
C TRP A 181 -17.01 5.20 6.08
N PRO A 182 -16.52 3.95 6.25
CA PRO A 182 -16.12 3.10 5.12
C PRO A 182 -17.24 2.18 4.60
N PHE A 183 -18.45 2.24 5.15
CA PHE A 183 -19.54 1.32 4.81
C PHE A 183 -20.67 2.03 4.06
N PRO A 184 -21.55 1.30 3.35
CA PRO A 184 -22.75 1.90 2.78
C PRO A 184 -23.57 2.63 3.86
N SER A 185 -24.07 3.81 3.51
CA SER A 185 -24.97 4.63 4.33
C SER A 185 -26.40 4.54 3.84
#